data_AF-A0A924XI01-F1
#
_entry.id   AF-A0A924XI01-F1
#
_cell.length_a   1.000
_cell.length_b   1.000
_cell.length_c   1.000
_cell.angle_alpha   90.00
_cell.angle_beta   90.00
_cell.angle_gamma   90.00
#
_symmetry.space_group_name_H-M   'P 1'
#
loop_
_entity.id
_entity.type
_entity.pdbx_description
1 polymer ?
#
loop_
_entity_poly.entity_id
_entity_poly.type
_entity_poly.pdbx_seq_one_letter_code
_entity_poly.pdbx_strand_id
1 'polypeptide(L)'
;AEIGIRAIVAVGPTRPPHPRPYTGTDGAERPVSFEQQLETCAALIETWHGGAKGRIAIATLMPVYREAQHDPAAVAVIEHQGRAIRDLGRRHGTLFHQDGHRSGSIELAGRMFDLLGPDAFLSHCTDLTDADIDALAITGTTVVHNPSAIASVRGYCPVPRLLDRGVGVFLGSDGTAPDRSTDMFRHMFQCMRLHQREHRDERLMPPGKVLAMVTIDAARALRMADRIGSLEPGKLADVITVDLRKPHLYPPNMPVWRVVCFANGQDVDTVVVGGRVLMRGRVVSHVDTADVLDSAAAETNAMLDRSGLRPLLAEPASIWGDGRT
;
A
#
# COMPACT_ATOMS: atom_id res chain seq x y z
N ALA A 1 9.45 -13.24 -16.68
CA ALA A 1 9.90 -13.38 -15.28
C ALA A 1 8.93 -14.25 -14.48
N GLU A 2 9.45 -15.26 -13.76
CA GLU A 2 8.67 -16.19 -12.92
C GLU A 2 8.34 -15.63 -11.52
N ILE A 3 9.01 -14.54 -11.11
CA ILE A 3 8.86 -13.87 -9.82
C ILE A 3 8.87 -12.34 -10.01
N GLY A 4 8.45 -11.60 -8.98
CA GLY A 4 8.42 -10.13 -8.96
C GLY A 4 7.03 -9.53 -9.15
N ILE A 5 6.94 -8.21 -9.00
CA ILE A 5 5.71 -7.44 -9.23
C ILE A 5 5.55 -7.24 -10.75
N ARG A 6 4.37 -7.58 -11.28
CA ARG A 6 3.99 -7.20 -12.65
C ARG A 6 3.09 -5.98 -12.58
N ALA A 7 3.58 -4.86 -13.08
CA ALA A 7 2.80 -3.64 -13.21
C ALA A 7 2.24 -3.55 -14.63
N ILE A 8 0.97 -3.17 -14.74
CA ILE A 8 0.35 -2.83 -16.02
C ILE A 8 0.01 -1.35 -15.92
N VAL A 9 0.62 -0.56 -16.79
CA VAL A 9 0.37 0.88 -16.84
C VAL A 9 -0.78 1.11 -17.81
N ALA A 10 -1.84 1.75 -17.31
CA ALA A 10 -3.03 2.07 -18.09
C ALA A 10 -3.64 3.39 -17.62
N VAL A 11 -4.48 3.98 -18.48
CA VAL A 11 -5.17 5.23 -18.17
C VAL A 11 -6.42 4.91 -17.35
N GLY A 12 -6.34 5.15 -16.04
CA GLY A 12 -7.44 4.92 -15.10
C GLY A 12 -8.14 6.21 -14.64
N PRO A 13 -9.14 6.10 -13.73
CA PRO A 13 -9.94 7.20 -13.24
C PRO A 13 -9.09 8.31 -12.63
N THR A 14 -9.31 9.53 -13.10
CA THR A 14 -8.66 10.75 -12.61
C THR A 14 -9.69 11.78 -12.16
N ARG A 15 -9.24 12.85 -11.52
CA ARG A 15 -10.15 13.94 -11.10
C ARG A 15 -10.76 14.62 -12.33
N PRO A 16 -12.02 15.07 -12.29
CA PRO A 16 -12.60 15.88 -13.37
C PRO A 16 -11.87 17.23 -13.53
N PRO A 17 -12.09 17.98 -14.63
CA PRO A 17 -12.99 17.65 -15.75
C PRO A 17 -12.40 16.61 -16.73
N HIS A 18 -13.28 16.03 -17.54
CA HIS A 18 -12.96 15.12 -18.65
C HIS A 18 -13.58 15.65 -19.96
N PRO A 19 -13.03 15.28 -21.13
CA PRO A 19 -11.89 14.40 -21.34
C PRO A 19 -10.54 15.03 -20.94
N ARG A 20 -9.53 14.20 -20.64
CA ARG A 20 -8.16 14.64 -20.35
C ARG A 20 -7.20 14.24 -21.49
N PRO A 21 -6.22 15.07 -21.87
CA PRO A 21 -5.26 14.71 -22.90
C PRO A 21 -4.24 13.71 -22.36
N TYR A 22 -3.96 12.66 -23.15
CA TYR A 22 -2.87 11.71 -22.90
C TYR A 22 -2.03 11.55 -24.16
N THR A 23 -0.72 11.50 -23.99
CA THR A 23 0.23 11.27 -25.09
C THR A 23 0.41 9.78 -25.32
N GLY A 24 0.14 9.32 -26.54
CA GLY A 24 0.42 7.95 -26.95
C GLY A 24 1.90 7.67 -27.15
N THR A 25 2.26 6.42 -27.36
CA THR A 25 3.64 6.00 -27.68
C THR A 25 4.14 6.55 -29.01
N ASP A 26 3.22 6.98 -29.87
CA ASP A 26 3.48 7.68 -31.14
C ASP A 26 3.67 9.20 -30.97
N GLY A 27 3.62 9.71 -29.74
CA GLY A 27 3.74 11.13 -29.43
C GLY A 27 2.47 11.94 -29.68
N ALA A 28 1.39 11.32 -30.20
CA ALA A 28 0.14 12.02 -30.46
C ALA A 28 -0.69 12.18 -29.17
N GLU A 29 -1.20 13.38 -28.93
CA GLU A 29 -2.16 13.63 -27.86
C GLU A 29 -3.56 13.18 -28.26
N ARG A 30 -4.22 12.45 -27.35
CA ARG A 30 -5.58 11.97 -27.52
C ARG A 30 -6.42 12.32 -26.29
N PRO A 31 -7.61 12.92 -26.46
CA PRO A 31 -8.53 13.11 -25.33
C PRO A 31 -9.08 11.76 -24.89
N VAL A 32 -9.02 11.48 -23.58
CA VAL A 32 -9.58 10.28 -22.96
C VAL A 32 -10.71 10.68 -22.02
N SER A 33 -11.92 10.18 -22.28
CA SER A 33 -13.10 10.42 -21.44
C SER A 33 -13.06 9.60 -20.14
N PHE A 34 -14.01 9.84 -19.23
CA PHE A 34 -14.16 9.02 -18.03
C PHE A 34 -14.65 7.60 -18.38
N GLU A 35 -15.54 7.49 -19.36
CA GLU A 35 -16.08 6.21 -19.84
C GLU A 35 -14.96 5.34 -20.40
N GLN A 36 -14.04 5.90 -21.19
CA GLN A 36 -12.87 5.19 -21.70
C GLN A 36 -11.90 4.77 -20.58
N GLN A 37 -11.75 5.58 -19.52
CA GLN A 37 -10.99 5.20 -18.31
C GLN A 37 -11.66 4.03 -17.57
N LEU A 38 -12.99 4.02 -17.49
CA LEU A 38 -13.77 2.96 -16.87
C LEU A 38 -13.72 1.66 -17.68
N GLU A 39 -13.84 1.75 -19.01
CA GLU A 39 -13.66 0.64 -19.95
C GLU A 39 -12.26 0.02 -19.83
N THR A 40 -11.23 0.86 -19.70
CA THR A 40 -9.85 0.41 -19.45
C THR A 40 -9.76 -0.39 -18.14
N CYS A 41 -10.39 0.08 -17.07
CA CYS A 41 -10.43 -0.65 -15.81
C CYS A 41 -11.17 -1.98 -15.94
N ALA A 42 -12.32 -2.01 -16.63
CA ALA A 42 -13.09 -3.21 -16.85
C ALA A 42 -12.27 -4.25 -17.63
N ALA A 43 -11.62 -3.85 -18.72
CA ALA A 43 -10.77 -4.73 -19.52
C ALA A 43 -9.61 -5.32 -18.70
N LEU A 44 -8.98 -4.53 -17.84
CA LEU A 44 -7.92 -5.02 -16.96
C LEU A 44 -8.44 -6.02 -15.91
N ILE A 45 -9.59 -5.74 -15.30
CA ILE A 45 -10.24 -6.64 -14.35
C ILE A 45 -10.57 -7.97 -15.04
N GLU A 46 -11.25 -7.94 -16.18
CA GLU A 46 -11.66 -9.12 -16.94
C GLU A 46 -10.46 -9.95 -17.41
N THR A 47 -9.36 -9.30 -17.77
CA THR A 47 -8.16 -10.00 -18.25
C THR A 47 -7.36 -10.64 -17.11
N TRP A 48 -7.26 -9.99 -15.95
CA TRP A 48 -6.26 -10.35 -14.94
C TRP A 48 -6.83 -10.75 -13.57
N HIS A 49 -8.01 -10.27 -13.18
CA HIS A 49 -8.59 -10.60 -11.89
C HIS A 49 -8.93 -12.10 -11.80
N GLY A 50 -8.48 -12.77 -10.75
CA GLY A 50 -8.57 -14.24 -10.63
C GLY A 50 -7.56 -15.00 -11.49
N GLY A 51 -6.73 -14.30 -12.27
CA GLY A 51 -5.71 -14.86 -13.14
C GLY A 51 -4.60 -15.62 -12.41
N ALA A 52 -3.78 -16.33 -13.19
CA ALA A 52 -2.65 -17.13 -12.72
C ALA A 52 -3.02 -18.15 -11.61
N LYS A 53 -4.17 -18.82 -11.77
CA LYS A 53 -4.78 -19.76 -10.81
C LYS A 53 -5.18 -19.08 -9.49
N GLY A 54 -5.85 -17.93 -9.57
CA GLY A 54 -6.32 -17.18 -8.40
C GLY A 54 -5.20 -16.49 -7.60
N ARG A 55 -4.05 -16.24 -8.22
CA ARG A 55 -2.90 -15.53 -7.61
C ARG A 55 -2.89 -14.03 -7.93
N ILE A 56 -3.62 -13.61 -8.96
CA ILE A 56 -3.77 -12.19 -9.28
C ILE A 56 -5.13 -11.72 -8.78
N ALA A 57 -5.12 -10.70 -7.92
CA ALA A 57 -6.30 -9.95 -7.52
C ALA A 57 -6.10 -8.48 -7.92
N ILE A 58 -7.18 -7.80 -8.25
CA ILE A 58 -7.19 -6.39 -8.63
C ILE A 58 -8.05 -5.68 -7.60
N ALA A 59 -7.62 -4.48 -7.20
CA ALA A 59 -8.44 -3.53 -6.49
C ALA A 59 -8.76 -2.37 -7.45
N THR A 60 -10.01 -1.94 -7.46
CA THR A 60 -10.41 -0.69 -8.11
C THR A 60 -9.98 0.49 -7.23
N LEU A 61 -9.71 1.63 -7.85
CA LEU A 61 -9.30 2.83 -7.13
C LEU A 61 -9.83 4.10 -7.80
N MET A 62 -9.94 5.16 -7.01
CA MET A 62 -10.15 6.51 -7.52
C MET A 62 -9.44 7.52 -6.61
N PRO A 63 -9.15 8.74 -7.10
CA PRO A 63 -8.53 9.78 -6.28
C PRO A 63 -9.33 10.08 -5.00
N VAL A 64 -8.66 10.50 -3.93
CA VAL A 64 -9.34 11.05 -2.76
C VAL A 64 -9.83 12.47 -3.04
N TYR A 65 -11.01 12.77 -2.50
CA TYR A 65 -11.71 14.05 -2.59
C TYR A 65 -11.82 14.67 -1.19
N ARG A 66 -11.64 15.98 -1.09
CA ARG A 66 -11.66 16.76 0.16
C ARG A 66 -12.54 17.98 -0.05
N GLU A 67 -13.47 18.22 0.88
CA GLU A 67 -14.49 19.26 0.76
C GLU A 67 -13.92 20.65 0.44
N ALA A 68 -12.83 21.05 1.11
CA ALA A 68 -12.16 22.33 0.88
C ALA A 68 -11.53 22.51 -0.53
N GLN A 69 -11.48 21.44 -1.33
CA GLN A 69 -10.80 21.42 -2.64
C GLN A 69 -11.78 21.26 -3.81
N HIS A 70 -13.09 21.33 -3.57
CA HIS A 70 -14.09 21.06 -4.60
C HIS A 70 -14.93 22.27 -4.97
N ASP A 71 -14.98 22.51 -6.28
CA ASP A 71 -16.04 23.26 -6.90
C ASP A 71 -17.38 22.51 -6.68
N PRO A 72 -18.41 23.14 -6.09
CA PRO A 72 -19.74 22.55 -5.97
C PRO A 72 -20.28 21.99 -7.30
N ALA A 73 -19.90 22.57 -8.44
CA ALA A 73 -20.31 22.07 -9.76
C ALA A 73 -19.68 20.71 -10.13
N ALA A 74 -18.52 20.37 -9.55
CA ALA A 74 -17.84 19.09 -9.80
C ALA A 74 -18.40 17.94 -8.95
N VAL A 75 -19.13 18.23 -7.87
CA VAL A 75 -19.64 17.24 -6.91
C VAL A 75 -20.45 16.14 -7.59
N ALA A 76 -21.41 16.51 -8.44
CA ALA A 76 -22.27 15.54 -9.13
C ALA A 76 -21.46 14.64 -10.08
N VAL A 77 -20.41 15.18 -10.71
CA VAL A 77 -19.51 14.41 -11.57
C VAL A 77 -18.70 13.43 -10.72
N ILE A 78 -18.14 13.87 -9.60
CA ILE A 78 -17.35 13.01 -8.70
C ILE A 78 -18.21 11.89 -8.13
N GLU A 79 -19.46 12.19 -7.75
CA GLU A 79 -20.42 11.19 -7.30
C GLU A 79 -20.71 10.14 -8.37
N HIS A 80 -20.97 10.59 -9.60
CA HIS A 80 -21.16 9.68 -10.72
C HIS A 80 -19.93 8.77 -10.92
N GLN A 81 -18.72 9.34 -10.89
CA GLN A 81 -17.49 8.57 -11.03
C GLN A 81 -17.30 7.53 -9.92
N GLY A 82 -17.56 7.92 -8.67
CA GLY A 82 -17.43 7.04 -7.52
C GLY A 82 -18.39 5.87 -7.58
N ARG A 83 -19.66 6.15 -7.89
CA ARG A 83 -20.68 5.10 -8.07
C ARG A 83 -20.32 4.15 -9.21
N ALA A 84 -19.87 4.67 -10.35
CA ALA A 84 -19.49 3.85 -11.50
C ALA A 84 -18.31 2.91 -11.19
N ILE A 85 -17.29 3.41 -10.48
CA ILE A 85 -16.13 2.59 -10.08
C ILE A 85 -16.50 1.54 -9.04
N ARG A 86 -17.31 1.89 -8.04
CA ARG A 86 -17.80 0.93 -7.04
C ARG A 86 -18.69 -0.14 -7.66
N ASP A 87 -19.58 0.25 -8.58
CA ASP A 87 -20.41 -0.71 -9.31
C ASP A 87 -19.55 -1.69 -10.11
N LEU A 88 -18.57 -1.18 -10.88
CA LEU A 88 -17.62 -2.03 -11.60
C LEU A 88 -16.92 -3.00 -10.64
N GLY A 89 -16.38 -2.49 -9.53
CA GLY A 89 -15.68 -3.32 -8.56
C GLY A 89 -16.57 -4.42 -7.96
N ARG A 90 -17.79 -4.06 -7.54
CA ARG A 90 -18.78 -4.99 -6.97
C ARG A 90 -19.23 -6.05 -7.98
N ARG A 91 -19.47 -5.69 -9.24
CA ARG A 91 -19.84 -6.64 -10.32
C ARG A 91 -18.77 -7.71 -10.55
N HIS A 92 -17.50 -7.36 -10.37
CA HIS A 92 -16.37 -8.28 -10.57
C HIS A 92 -15.78 -8.84 -9.26
N GLY A 93 -16.33 -8.48 -8.09
CA GLY A 93 -15.85 -8.95 -6.80
C GLY A 93 -14.46 -8.43 -6.40
N THR A 94 -14.04 -7.27 -6.93
CA THR A 94 -12.74 -6.66 -6.58
C THR A 94 -12.80 -5.93 -5.24
N LEU A 95 -11.63 -5.71 -4.63
CA LEU A 95 -11.52 -4.76 -3.53
C LEU A 95 -11.54 -3.32 -4.06
N PHE A 96 -11.71 -2.36 -3.15
CA PHE A 96 -11.60 -0.94 -3.45
C PHE A 96 -10.54 -0.26 -2.58
N HIS A 97 -9.80 0.67 -3.18
CA HIS A 97 -8.72 1.38 -2.52
C HIS A 97 -8.76 2.88 -2.80
N GLN A 98 -8.44 3.68 -1.78
CA GLN A 98 -8.08 5.09 -1.96
C GLN A 98 -6.89 5.49 -1.10
N ASP A 99 -6.14 6.47 -1.60
CA ASP A 99 -4.89 6.92 -1.00
C ASP A 99 -4.92 8.39 -0.56
N GLY A 100 -4.45 8.64 0.67
CA GLY A 100 -4.24 10.00 1.19
C GLY A 100 -5.43 10.63 1.91
N HIS A 101 -6.23 9.82 2.63
CA HIS A 101 -7.33 10.34 3.45
C HIS A 101 -6.83 11.12 4.67
N ARG A 102 -7.52 12.24 4.95
CA ARG A 102 -7.33 13.07 6.15
C ARG A 102 -8.50 14.03 6.37
N SER A 103 -8.64 14.54 7.59
CA SER A 103 -9.42 15.75 7.89
C SER A 103 -10.86 15.73 7.35
N GLY A 104 -11.64 14.68 7.63
CA GLY A 104 -13.05 14.56 7.23
C GLY A 104 -13.28 13.90 5.87
N SER A 105 -12.21 13.57 5.13
CA SER A 105 -12.35 13.03 3.77
C SER A 105 -12.89 11.60 3.72
N ILE A 106 -12.89 10.85 4.82
CA ILE A 106 -13.46 9.49 4.87
C ILE A 106 -14.97 9.57 5.06
N GLU A 107 -15.45 10.38 6.01
CA GLU A 107 -16.88 10.64 6.19
C GLU A 107 -17.50 11.12 4.88
N LEU A 108 -16.85 12.09 4.22
CA LEU A 108 -17.27 12.63 2.93
C LEU A 108 -17.40 11.53 1.87
N ALA A 109 -16.39 10.65 1.76
CA ALA A 109 -16.37 9.55 0.80
C ALA A 109 -17.49 8.53 1.04
N GLY A 110 -17.81 8.25 2.30
CA GLY A 110 -18.95 7.42 2.67
C GLY A 110 -20.28 8.07 2.31
N ARG A 111 -20.52 9.28 2.83
CA ARG A 111 -21.80 9.99 2.70
C ARG A 111 -22.13 10.37 1.27
N MET A 112 -21.15 10.85 0.50
CA MET A 112 -21.41 11.39 -0.83
C MET A 112 -21.26 10.37 -1.95
N PHE A 113 -20.36 9.41 -1.80
CA PHE A 113 -19.88 8.61 -2.93
C PHE A 113 -20.07 7.10 -2.75
N ASP A 114 -20.57 6.63 -1.59
CA ASP A 114 -20.77 5.20 -1.29
C ASP A 114 -19.48 4.35 -1.48
N LEU A 115 -18.34 4.95 -1.15
CA LEU A 115 -17.02 4.36 -1.39
C LEU A 115 -16.53 3.43 -0.28
N LEU A 116 -17.19 3.48 0.88
CA LEU A 116 -16.82 2.70 2.05
C LEU A 116 -17.48 1.31 2.02
N GLY A 117 -16.98 0.41 2.84
CA GLY A 117 -17.50 -0.94 3.01
C GLY A 117 -16.43 -1.94 3.43
N PRO A 118 -16.84 -3.18 3.76
CA PRO A 118 -15.90 -4.23 4.16
C PRO A 118 -14.99 -4.70 3.02
N ASP A 119 -15.22 -4.23 1.78
CA ASP A 119 -14.43 -4.48 0.58
C ASP A 119 -13.46 -3.33 0.28
N ALA A 120 -13.42 -2.31 1.14
CA ALA A 120 -12.58 -1.14 0.99
C ALA A 120 -11.44 -1.11 2.02
N PHE A 121 -10.29 -0.60 1.58
CA PHE A 121 -9.16 -0.28 2.45
C PHE A 121 -8.53 1.06 2.05
N LEU A 122 -8.21 1.90 3.03
CA LEU A 122 -7.78 3.28 2.81
C LEU A 122 -6.36 3.51 3.34
N SER A 123 -5.49 4.11 2.53
CA SER A 123 -4.09 4.36 2.88
C SER A 123 -3.89 5.65 3.68
N HIS A 124 -2.85 5.63 4.52
CA HIS A 124 -2.38 6.71 5.39
C HIS A 124 -3.34 7.09 6.52
N CYS A 125 -4.54 7.57 6.19
CA CYS A 125 -5.58 7.94 7.13
C CYS A 125 -5.04 8.79 8.30
N THR A 126 -4.44 9.93 7.97
CA THR A 126 -3.79 10.82 8.95
C THR A 126 -4.73 11.93 9.38
N ASP A 127 -4.57 12.46 10.60
CA ASP A 127 -5.35 13.56 11.16
C ASP A 127 -6.86 13.35 11.00
N LEU A 128 -7.32 12.13 11.30
CA LEU A 128 -8.72 11.74 11.18
C LEU A 128 -9.59 12.47 12.21
N THR A 129 -10.79 12.84 11.76
CA THR A 129 -11.86 13.32 12.63
C THR A 129 -12.58 12.15 13.31
N ASP A 130 -13.37 12.45 14.34
CA ASP A 130 -14.21 11.44 14.99
C ASP A 130 -15.23 10.84 14.02
N ALA A 131 -15.79 11.66 13.14
CA ALA A 131 -16.72 11.21 12.10
C ALA A 131 -16.06 10.27 11.07
N ASP A 132 -14.78 10.51 10.72
CA ASP A 132 -14.02 9.59 9.87
C ASP A 132 -13.87 8.22 10.54
N ILE A 133 -13.50 8.21 11.83
CA ILE A 133 -13.30 6.98 12.61
C ILE A 133 -14.62 6.22 12.78
N ASP A 134 -15.71 6.92 13.07
CA ASP A 134 -17.05 6.34 13.17
C ASP A 134 -17.49 5.74 11.82
N ALA A 135 -17.25 6.45 10.71
CA ALA A 135 -17.56 5.94 9.37
C ALA A 135 -16.79 4.65 9.04
N LEU A 136 -15.49 4.58 9.38
CA LEU A 136 -14.68 3.36 9.23
C LEU A 136 -15.27 2.20 10.04
N ALA A 137 -15.58 2.43 11.31
CA ALA A 137 -16.10 1.40 12.22
C ALA A 137 -17.48 0.88 11.78
N ILE A 138 -18.40 1.79 11.42
CA ILE A 138 -19.75 1.45 10.97
C ILE A 138 -19.72 0.64 9.68
N THR A 139 -18.85 1.00 8.74
CA THR A 139 -18.82 0.38 7.40
C THR A 139 -17.93 -0.86 7.32
N GLY A 140 -17.12 -1.14 8.36
CA GLY A 140 -16.12 -2.20 8.33
C GLY A 140 -14.97 -1.92 7.35
N THR A 141 -14.80 -0.67 6.92
CA THR A 141 -13.68 -0.26 6.05
C THR A 141 -12.37 -0.35 6.83
N THR A 142 -11.33 -0.90 6.21
CA THR A 142 -10.04 -1.10 6.87
C THR A 142 -9.04 0.00 6.53
N VAL A 143 -7.99 0.13 7.34
CA VAL A 143 -6.93 1.14 7.17
C VAL A 143 -5.59 0.46 6.90
N VAL A 144 -4.88 0.96 5.89
CA VAL A 144 -3.47 0.64 5.66
C VAL A 144 -2.61 1.74 6.27
N HIS A 145 -1.99 1.43 7.39
CA HIS A 145 -1.07 2.35 8.04
C HIS A 145 0.33 2.22 7.42
N ASN A 146 0.86 3.33 6.92
CA ASN A 146 2.16 3.41 6.25
C ASN A 146 3.16 4.19 7.12
N PRO A 147 3.72 3.56 8.17
CA PRO A 147 4.43 4.27 9.25
C PRO A 147 5.69 4.99 8.78
N SER A 148 6.39 4.47 7.75
CA SER A 148 7.60 5.10 7.19
C SER A 148 7.34 6.13 6.09
N ALA A 149 6.11 6.27 5.61
CA ALA A 149 5.81 7.24 4.56
C ALA A 149 5.90 8.67 5.08
N ILE A 150 6.34 9.60 4.21
CA ILE A 150 6.30 11.04 4.50
C ILE A 150 4.93 11.54 4.97
N ALA A 151 3.83 10.88 4.57
CA ALA A 151 2.49 11.18 5.06
C ALA A 151 2.38 11.04 6.60
N SER A 152 3.02 10.03 7.19
CA SER A 152 3.07 9.80 8.65
C SER A 152 4.01 10.77 9.39
N VAL A 153 4.86 11.50 8.65
CA VAL A 153 5.64 12.61 9.19
C VAL A 153 4.81 13.90 9.16
N ARG A 154 4.02 14.10 8.10
CA ARG A 154 3.20 15.30 7.90
C ARG A 154 1.88 15.30 8.69
N GLY A 155 1.45 14.14 9.18
CA GLY A 155 0.23 13.97 9.97
C GLY A 155 0.26 12.66 10.73
N TYR A 156 -0.70 12.49 11.64
CA TYR A 156 -0.73 11.35 12.56
C TYR A 156 -1.92 10.42 12.26
N CYS A 157 -1.65 9.14 11.96
CA CYS A 157 -2.70 8.12 11.86
C CYS A 157 -3.00 7.57 13.26
N PRO A 158 -4.25 7.67 13.78
CA PRO A 158 -4.55 7.29 15.16
C PRO A 158 -4.78 5.79 15.34
N VAL A 159 -3.79 4.95 14.99
CA VAL A 159 -3.92 3.48 14.98
C VAL A 159 -4.44 2.88 16.29
N PRO A 160 -3.92 3.22 17.50
CA PRO A 160 -4.48 2.67 18.74
C PRO A 160 -5.97 2.95 18.89
N ARG A 161 -6.39 4.19 18.61
CA ARG A 161 -7.79 4.61 18.67
C ARG A 161 -8.66 3.89 17.63
N LEU A 162 -8.14 3.68 16.42
CA LEU A 162 -8.83 2.92 15.37
C LEU A 162 -9.08 1.48 15.84
N LEU A 163 -8.05 0.82 16.39
CA LEU A 163 -8.15 -0.53 16.93
C LEU A 163 -9.15 -0.61 18.10
N ASP A 164 -9.13 0.35 19.03
CA ASP A 164 -10.07 0.43 20.15
C ASP A 164 -11.53 0.59 19.68
N ARG A 165 -11.74 1.23 18.52
CA ARG A 165 -13.06 1.37 17.88
C ARG A 165 -13.43 0.18 16.97
N GLY A 166 -12.62 -0.87 16.94
CA GLY A 166 -12.88 -2.08 16.16
C GLY A 166 -12.55 -1.96 14.66
N VAL A 167 -11.88 -0.87 14.24
CA VAL A 167 -11.44 -0.72 12.85
C VAL A 167 -10.27 -1.65 12.57
N GLY A 168 -10.35 -2.42 11.48
CA GLY A 168 -9.23 -3.24 11.03
C GLY A 168 -8.09 -2.38 10.52
N VAL A 169 -6.89 -2.55 11.08
CA VAL A 169 -5.68 -1.84 10.64
C VAL A 169 -4.58 -2.84 10.32
N PHE A 170 -3.91 -2.66 9.19
CA PHE A 170 -2.74 -3.42 8.78
C PHE A 170 -1.63 -2.50 8.27
N LEU A 171 -0.40 -3.00 8.11
CA LEU A 171 0.72 -2.17 7.66
C LEU A 171 0.98 -2.29 6.16
N GLY A 172 1.33 -1.16 5.55
CA GLY A 172 1.85 -1.07 4.19
C GLY A 172 3.18 -0.32 4.16
N SER A 173 3.93 -0.52 3.08
CA SER A 173 5.23 0.14 2.87
C SER A 173 5.11 1.49 2.17
N ASP A 174 3.99 1.74 1.48
CA ASP A 174 3.80 2.86 0.55
C ASP A 174 4.84 2.90 -0.60
N GLY A 175 5.35 1.72 -0.98
CA GLY A 175 6.30 1.55 -2.07
C GLY A 175 7.73 2.03 -1.75
N THR A 176 8.55 2.12 -2.79
CA THR A 176 9.93 2.63 -2.70
C THR A 176 9.95 4.12 -3.02
N ALA A 177 10.56 4.91 -2.13
CA ALA A 177 10.82 6.32 -2.31
C ALA A 177 12.14 6.68 -1.61
N PRO A 178 12.72 7.87 -1.82
CA PRO A 178 14.00 8.22 -1.19
C PRO A 178 14.02 8.10 0.35
N ASP A 179 12.85 8.16 1.01
CA ASP A 179 12.69 8.07 2.47
C ASP A 179 12.37 6.65 3.00
N ARG A 180 12.09 5.67 2.13
CA ARG A 180 11.59 4.34 2.53
C ARG A 180 11.79 3.24 1.48
N SER A 181 11.78 2.00 1.93
CA SER A 181 11.85 0.79 1.08
C SER A 181 10.68 -0.15 1.34
N THR A 182 10.65 -1.27 0.65
CA THR A 182 9.68 -2.36 0.87
C THR A 182 10.02 -3.27 2.05
N ASP A 183 10.99 -2.90 2.90
CA ASP A 183 11.37 -3.68 4.08
C ASP A 183 10.31 -3.58 5.20
N MET A 184 9.42 -4.58 5.25
CA MET A 184 8.34 -4.64 6.24
C MET A 184 8.81 -4.69 7.70
N PHE A 185 10.03 -5.15 7.99
CA PHE A 185 10.55 -5.14 9.36
C PHE A 185 10.80 -3.72 9.87
N ARG A 186 11.33 -2.84 9.00
CA ARG A 186 11.46 -1.41 9.29
C ARG A 186 10.09 -0.78 9.58
N HIS A 187 9.09 -1.09 8.77
CA HIS A 187 7.72 -0.57 8.95
C HIS A 187 7.12 -1.03 10.29
N MET A 188 7.32 -2.29 10.67
CA MET A 188 6.89 -2.80 11.98
C MET A 188 7.51 -2.01 13.15
N PHE A 189 8.84 -1.88 13.17
CA PHE A 189 9.52 -1.14 14.24
C PHE A 189 9.08 0.33 14.29
N GLN A 190 8.95 0.98 13.14
CA GLN A 190 8.53 2.38 13.06
C GLN A 190 7.09 2.57 13.54
N CYS A 191 6.16 1.69 13.17
CA CYS A 191 4.78 1.73 13.70
C CYS A 191 4.77 1.66 15.23
N MET A 192 5.52 0.71 15.79
CA MET A 192 5.61 0.54 17.24
C MET A 192 6.14 1.82 17.91
N ARG A 193 7.28 2.36 17.45
CA ARG A 193 7.90 3.54 18.06
C ARG A 193 7.09 4.81 17.88
N LEU A 194 6.42 4.97 16.74
CA LEU A 194 5.56 6.13 16.45
C LEU A 194 4.46 6.26 17.51
N HIS A 195 3.69 5.20 17.74
CA HIS A 195 2.57 5.26 18.70
C HIS A 195 3.04 5.26 20.16
N GLN A 196 4.09 4.51 20.49
CA GLN A 196 4.65 4.56 21.85
C GLN A 196 5.15 5.95 22.21
N ARG A 197 5.79 6.65 21.25
CA ARG A 197 6.30 8.00 21.47
C ARG A 197 5.16 9.02 21.59
N GLU A 198 4.18 8.95 20.69
CA GLU A 198 3.05 9.89 20.68
C GLU A 198 2.29 9.85 22.01
N HIS A 199 2.00 8.66 22.52
CA HIS A 199 1.21 8.48 23.76
C HIS A 199 2.06 8.40 25.03
N ARG A 200 3.39 8.40 24.90
CA ARG A 200 4.33 8.17 26.00
C ARG A 200 4.04 6.88 26.77
N ASP A 201 3.61 5.83 26.07
CA ASP A 201 3.31 4.51 26.64
C ASP A 201 4.01 3.41 25.84
N GLU A 202 5.02 2.79 26.44
CA GLU A 202 5.82 1.73 25.83
C GLU A 202 5.08 0.39 25.67
N ARG A 203 3.89 0.26 26.25
CA ARG A 203 3.07 -0.97 26.14
C ARG A 203 2.21 -0.98 24.88
N LEU A 204 2.02 0.17 24.24
CA LEU A 204 1.27 0.26 22.99
C LEU A 204 1.97 -0.47 21.87
N MET A 205 1.16 -1.02 20.96
CA MET A 205 1.61 -1.77 19.79
C MET A 205 2.60 -2.88 20.14
N PRO A 206 2.22 -3.84 21.02
CA PRO A 206 3.12 -4.92 21.41
C PRO A 206 3.56 -5.72 20.18
N PRO A 207 4.79 -6.27 20.15
CA PRO A 207 5.34 -6.92 18.96
C PRO A 207 4.45 -7.97 18.31
N GLY A 208 3.75 -8.78 19.11
CA GLY A 208 2.82 -9.77 18.57
C GLY A 208 1.67 -9.15 17.76
N LYS A 209 1.14 -8.00 18.19
CA LYS A 209 0.11 -7.28 17.44
C LYS A 209 0.67 -6.67 16.15
N VAL A 210 1.85 -6.05 16.21
CA VAL A 210 2.49 -5.47 15.02
C VAL A 210 2.84 -6.55 14.00
N LEU A 211 3.30 -7.73 14.45
CA LEU A 211 3.51 -8.89 13.58
C LEU A 211 2.20 -9.38 12.95
N ALA A 212 1.09 -9.39 13.69
CA ALA A 212 -0.22 -9.72 13.13
C ALA A 212 -0.66 -8.72 12.05
N MET A 213 -0.36 -7.43 12.22
CA MET A 213 -0.65 -6.36 11.25
C MET A 213 0.08 -6.48 9.91
N VAL A 214 1.17 -7.25 9.83
CA VAL A 214 1.85 -7.59 8.56
C VAL A 214 1.58 -9.02 8.09
N THR A 215 0.75 -9.78 8.81
CA THR A 215 0.41 -11.17 8.50
C THR A 215 -1.10 -11.37 8.49
N ILE A 216 -1.68 -11.91 9.56
CA ILE A 216 -3.09 -12.32 9.58
C ILE A 216 -4.07 -11.15 9.51
N ASP A 217 -3.77 -9.99 10.09
CA ASP A 217 -4.67 -8.83 10.02
C ASP A 217 -4.64 -8.21 8.61
N ALA A 218 -3.47 -8.21 7.95
CA ALA A 218 -3.37 -7.84 6.53
C ALA A 218 -4.17 -8.82 5.65
N ALA A 219 -4.04 -10.13 5.90
CA ALA A 219 -4.82 -11.14 5.19
C ALA A 219 -6.34 -10.97 5.42
N ARG A 220 -6.79 -10.61 6.62
CA ARG A 220 -8.20 -10.31 6.90
C ARG A 220 -8.68 -9.09 6.13
N ALA A 221 -7.92 -8.00 6.17
CA ALA A 221 -8.26 -6.76 5.47
C ALA A 221 -8.33 -6.95 3.95
N LEU A 222 -7.44 -7.79 3.40
CA LEU A 222 -7.43 -8.15 1.99
C LEU A 222 -8.39 -9.31 1.63
N ARG A 223 -9.19 -9.79 2.59
CA ARG A 223 -10.15 -10.91 2.41
C ARG A 223 -9.52 -12.21 1.92
N MET A 224 -8.36 -12.55 2.47
CA MET A 224 -7.58 -13.74 2.16
C MET A 224 -7.21 -14.55 3.42
N ALA A 225 -7.80 -14.24 4.58
CA ALA A 225 -7.45 -14.88 5.86
C ALA A 225 -7.79 -16.37 5.94
N ASP A 226 -8.66 -16.86 5.07
CA ASP A 226 -8.96 -18.28 4.85
C ASP A 226 -7.83 -19.00 4.07
N ARG A 227 -6.99 -18.25 3.35
CA ARG A 227 -5.96 -18.77 2.45
C ARG A 227 -4.54 -18.52 2.92
N ILE A 228 -4.27 -17.38 3.56
CA ILE A 228 -2.91 -16.93 3.94
C ILE A 228 -2.91 -16.22 5.30
N GLY A 229 -1.73 -15.77 5.74
CA GLY A 229 -1.55 -14.91 6.91
C GLY A 229 -1.26 -15.64 8.23
N SER A 230 -1.36 -16.96 8.24
CA SER A 230 -1.01 -17.81 9.40
C SER A 230 -0.63 -19.22 8.96
N LEU A 231 0.12 -19.92 9.82
CA LEU A 231 0.54 -21.30 9.61
C LEU A 231 -0.50 -22.25 10.21
N GLU A 232 -1.55 -22.54 9.44
CA GLU A 232 -2.63 -23.44 9.83
C GLU A 232 -2.88 -24.48 8.70
N PRO A 233 -3.18 -25.75 9.03
CA PRO A 233 -3.52 -26.74 8.02
C PRO A 233 -4.65 -26.26 7.09
N GLY A 234 -4.46 -26.45 5.77
CA GLY A 234 -5.41 -26.02 4.73
C GLY A 234 -5.09 -24.68 4.08
N LYS A 235 -4.26 -23.82 4.70
CA LYS A 235 -3.79 -22.57 4.09
C LYS A 235 -2.65 -22.81 3.10
N LEU A 236 -2.43 -21.83 2.21
CA LEU A 236 -1.28 -21.82 1.31
C LEU A 236 0.02 -21.73 2.12
N ALA A 237 1.04 -22.45 1.65
CA ALA A 237 2.37 -22.40 2.22
C ALA A 237 3.11 -21.12 1.77
N ASP A 238 2.66 -19.98 2.28
CA ASP A 238 3.30 -18.67 2.19
C ASP A 238 4.11 -18.45 3.47
N VAL A 239 5.41 -18.76 3.43
CA VAL A 239 6.26 -18.88 4.61
C VAL A 239 7.60 -18.22 4.36
N ILE A 240 8.11 -17.53 5.37
CA ILE A 240 9.50 -17.08 5.40
C ILE A 240 10.23 -17.70 6.60
N THR A 241 11.54 -17.91 6.47
CA THR A 241 12.43 -18.17 7.60
C THR A 241 13.31 -16.96 7.84
N VAL A 242 13.61 -16.68 9.11
CA VAL A 242 14.49 -15.59 9.53
C VAL A 242 15.68 -16.17 10.29
N ASP A 243 16.89 -15.85 9.85
CA ASP A 243 18.13 -16.28 10.51
C ASP A 243 18.40 -15.39 11.74
N LEU A 244 18.12 -15.92 12.93
CA LEU A 244 18.37 -15.22 14.19
C LEU A 244 19.85 -15.27 14.64
N ARG A 245 20.72 -16.01 13.94
CA ARG A 245 22.14 -16.15 14.31
C ARG A 245 22.97 -15.00 13.74
N LYS A 246 22.53 -13.77 14.00
CA LYS A 246 23.19 -12.53 13.61
C LYS A 246 23.53 -11.68 14.84
N PRO A 247 24.62 -10.88 14.83
CA PRO A 247 25.00 -10.06 15.98
C PRO A 247 23.89 -9.16 16.52
N HIS A 248 23.05 -8.59 15.66
CA HIS A 248 21.94 -7.70 16.07
C HIS A 248 20.67 -8.44 16.53
N LEU A 249 20.59 -9.76 16.34
CA LEU A 249 19.44 -10.60 16.72
C LEU A 249 19.72 -11.55 17.88
N TYR A 250 20.95 -11.61 18.37
CA TYR A 250 21.41 -12.59 19.36
C TYR A 250 21.54 -11.98 20.76
N PRO A 251 21.32 -12.74 21.87
CA PRO A 251 20.93 -14.15 21.98
C PRO A 251 19.52 -14.46 21.43
N PRO A 252 19.20 -15.73 21.12
CA PRO A 252 17.98 -16.13 20.40
C PRO A 252 16.79 -16.24 21.36
N ASN A 253 16.64 -15.24 22.22
CA ASN A 253 15.53 -15.12 23.15
C ASN A 253 14.46 -14.19 22.57
N MET A 254 13.22 -14.30 23.06
CA MET A 254 12.11 -13.43 22.67
C MET A 254 11.98 -13.26 21.15
N PRO A 255 11.82 -14.34 20.37
CA PRO A 255 11.96 -14.31 18.90
C PRO A 255 11.03 -13.29 18.23
N VAL A 256 9.80 -13.11 18.72
CA VAL A 256 8.86 -12.10 18.21
C VAL A 256 9.40 -10.68 18.40
N TRP A 257 9.97 -10.37 19.58
CA TRP A 257 10.63 -9.09 19.82
C TRP A 257 11.83 -8.90 18.90
N ARG A 258 12.65 -9.95 18.71
CA ARG A 258 13.82 -9.88 17.81
C ARG A 258 13.41 -9.56 16.38
N VAL A 259 12.40 -10.27 15.88
CA VAL A 259 11.84 -10.07 14.54
C VAL A 259 11.26 -8.66 14.37
N VAL A 260 10.42 -8.20 15.29
CA VAL A 260 9.71 -6.92 15.12
C VAL A 260 10.62 -5.72 15.33
N CYS A 261 11.56 -5.81 16.28
CA CYS A 261 12.32 -4.63 16.73
C CYS A 261 13.71 -4.50 16.10
N PHE A 262 14.31 -5.61 15.67
CA PHE A 262 15.72 -5.62 15.29
C PHE A 262 16.00 -6.25 13.92
N ALA A 263 15.13 -7.14 13.44
CA ALA A 263 15.35 -7.77 12.14
C ALA A 263 15.16 -6.77 10.99
N ASN A 264 15.73 -7.11 9.84
CA ASN A 264 15.55 -6.42 8.58
C ASN A 264 15.45 -7.43 7.43
N GLY A 265 15.18 -6.95 6.21
CA GLY A 265 15.04 -7.80 5.03
C GLY A 265 16.26 -8.68 4.71
N GLN A 266 17.45 -8.33 5.19
CA GLN A 266 18.67 -9.15 5.00
C GLN A 266 18.74 -10.35 5.95
N ASP A 267 17.86 -10.44 6.94
CA ASP A 267 17.81 -11.57 7.87
C ASP A 267 16.87 -12.68 7.38
N VAL A 268 16.06 -12.42 6.35
CA VAL A 268 15.25 -13.46 5.70
C VAL A 268 16.16 -14.43 4.96
N ASP A 269 16.05 -15.72 5.25
CA ASP A 269 16.89 -16.77 4.68
C ASP A 269 16.20 -17.50 3.52
N THR A 270 14.98 -17.98 3.76
CA THR A 270 14.19 -18.75 2.80
C THR A 270 12.81 -18.13 2.65
N VAL A 271 12.30 -18.07 1.40
CA VAL A 271 10.94 -17.60 1.07
C VAL A 271 10.23 -18.68 0.27
N VAL A 272 9.04 -19.06 0.73
CA VAL A 272 8.14 -20.01 0.09
C VAL A 272 6.82 -19.29 -0.20
N VAL A 273 6.32 -19.40 -1.42
CA VAL A 273 5.03 -18.82 -1.84
C VAL A 273 4.21 -19.89 -2.54
N GLY A 274 3.02 -20.20 -2.01
CA GLY A 274 2.15 -21.26 -2.49
C GLY A 274 2.81 -22.63 -2.49
N GLY A 275 3.74 -22.89 -1.56
CA GLY A 275 4.52 -24.13 -1.49
C GLY A 275 5.74 -24.19 -2.41
N ARG A 276 5.98 -23.16 -3.24
CA ARG A 276 7.17 -23.06 -4.08
C ARG A 276 8.24 -22.24 -3.38
N VAL A 277 9.43 -22.83 -3.23
CA VAL A 277 10.62 -22.12 -2.70
C VAL A 277 11.11 -21.14 -3.76
N LEU A 278 11.07 -19.83 -3.46
CA LEU A 278 11.52 -18.77 -4.36
C LEU A 278 12.90 -18.21 -3.99
N MET A 279 13.27 -18.33 -2.72
CA MET A 279 14.59 -17.97 -2.20
C MET A 279 15.00 -19.01 -1.16
N ARG A 280 16.27 -19.42 -1.13
CA ARG A 280 16.83 -20.32 -0.10
C ARG A 280 18.27 -19.93 0.18
N GLY A 281 18.65 -19.83 1.46
CA GLY A 281 20.02 -19.39 1.80
C GLY A 281 20.34 -18.01 1.23
N ARG A 282 19.32 -17.14 1.11
CA ARG A 282 19.37 -15.82 0.45
C ARG A 282 19.66 -15.84 -1.07
N VAL A 283 19.68 -17.01 -1.69
CA VAL A 283 19.84 -17.15 -3.14
C VAL A 283 18.46 -17.21 -3.78
N VAL A 284 18.18 -16.27 -4.69
CA VAL A 284 16.95 -16.23 -5.49
C VAL A 284 17.20 -16.97 -6.81
N SER A 285 16.74 -18.22 -6.91
CA SER A 285 17.13 -19.12 -8.01
C SER A 285 16.39 -18.90 -9.34
N HIS A 286 15.45 -17.95 -9.41
CA HIS A 286 14.54 -17.79 -10.54
C HIS A 286 14.79 -16.55 -11.42
N VAL A 287 15.72 -15.69 -11.00
CA VAL A 287 16.16 -14.50 -11.74
C VAL A 287 17.64 -14.30 -11.52
N ASP A 288 18.32 -13.71 -12.49
CA ASP A 288 19.63 -13.13 -12.26
C ASP A 288 19.43 -11.79 -11.54
N THR A 289 19.88 -11.69 -10.30
CA THR A 289 19.72 -10.47 -9.49
C THR A 289 20.57 -9.32 -10.00
N ALA A 290 21.71 -9.58 -10.63
CA ALA A 290 22.55 -8.54 -11.23
C ALA A 290 21.85 -7.97 -12.47
N ASP A 291 21.36 -8.83 -13.36
CA ASP A 291 20.61 -8.39 -14.55
C ASP A 291 19.38 -7.55 -14.20
N VAL A 292 18.68 -7.89 -13.10
CA VAL A 292 17.54 -7.10 -12.61
C VAL A 292 17.96 -5.70 -12.18
N LEU A 293 19.10 -5.57 -11.48
CA LEU A 293 19.62 -4.27 -11.04
C LEU A 293 20.09 -3.44 -12.24
N ASP A 294 20.80 -4.06 -13.19
CA ASP A 294 21.27 -3.41 -14.40
C ASP A 294 20.11 -2.93 -15.28
N SER A 295 19.06 -3.76 -15.41
CA SER A 295 17.83 -3.40 -16.12
C SER A 295 17.12 -2.22 -15.44
N ALA A 296 17.03 -2.23 -14.10
CA ALA A 296 16.42 -1.13 -13.35
C ALA A 296 17.20 0.18 -13.52
N ALA A 297 18.54 0.11 -13.52
CA ALA A 297 19.40 1.26 -13.76
C ALA A 297 19.25 1.81 -15.20
N ALA A 298 19.15 0.93 -16.19
CA ALA A 298 18.91 1.31 -17.59
C ALA A 298 17.55 2.02 -17.75
N GLU A 299 16.47 1.45 -17.21
CA GLU A 299 15.13 2.04 -17.27
C GLU A 299 15.06 3.38 -16.52
N THR A 300 15.76 3.50 -15.39
CA THR A 300 15.86 4.77 -14.64
C THR A 300 16.54 5.84 -15.48
N ASN A 301 17.66 5.53 -16.13
CA ASN A 301 18.36 6.46 -17.01
C ASN A 301 17.48 6.88 -18.19
N ALA A 302 16.82 5.92 -18.84
CA ALA A 302 15.93 6.20 -19.96
C ALA A 302 14.73 7.08 -19.54
N MET A 303 14.17 6.85 -18.35
CA MET A 303 13.14 7.71 -17.77
C MET A 303 13.67 9.14 -17.57
N LEU A 304 14.84 9.30 -16.94
CA LEU A 304 15.43 10.60 -16.66
C LEU A 304 15.75 11.40 -17.92
N ASP A 305 16.21 10.74 -18.98
CA ASP A 305 16.46 11.35 -20.29
C ASP A 305 15.18 11.87 -20.92
N ARG A 306 14.10 11.05 -20.90
CA ARG A 306 12.80 11.44 -21.47
C ARG A 306 12.12 12.55 -20.68
N SER A 307 12.29 12.57 -19.36
CA SER A 307 11.59 13.52 -18.49
C SER A 307 12.37 14.81 -18.21
N GLY A 308 13.65 14.87 -18.59
CA GLY A 308 14.52 16.01 -18.26
C GLY A 308 14.81 16.15 -16.75
N LEU A 309 14.58 15.10 -15.96
CA LEU A 309 14.67 15.15 -14.49
C LEU A 309 16.04 14.76 -13.93
N ARG A 310 17.07 14.58 -14.77
CA ARG A 310 18.46 14.34 -14.33
C ARG A 310 18.97 15.28 -13.23
N PRO A 311 18.62 16.59 -13.21
CA PRO A 311 19.06 17.49 -12.14
C PRO A 311 18.64 17.05 -10.73
N LEU A 312 17.58 16.23 -10.59
CA LEU A 312 17.14 15.72 -9.30
C LEU A 312 18.07 14.66 -8.68
N LEU A 313 19.04 14.14 -9.44
CA LEU A 313 20.05 13.21 -8.92
C LEU A 313 21.18 13.92 -8.14
N ALA A 314 21.34 15.22 -8.32
CA ALA A 314 22.39 15.96 -7.65
C ALA A 314 22.09 16.07 -6.15
N GLU A 315 23.08 15.77 -5.31
CA GLU A 315 22.98 16.06 -3.89
C GLU A 315 22.81 17.58 -3.70
N PRO A 316 21.75 18.04 -3.00
CA PRO A 316 21.58 19.46 -2.76
C PRO A 316 22.65 19.94 -1.78
N ALA A 317 23.08 21.21 -1.92
CA ALA A 317 24.05 21.80 -0.99
C ALA A 317 23.59 21.76 0.48
N SER A 318 22.28 21.66 0.70
CA SER A 318 21.66 21.55 2.03
C SER A 318 21.75 20.16 2.68
N ILE A 319 22.26 19.12 1.99
CA ILE A 319 22.33 17.75 2.54
C ILE A 319 23.17 17.66 3.82
N TRP A 320 24.17 18.54 3.95
CA TRP A 320 25.03 18.68 5.13
C TRP A 320 24.64 19.89 6.02
N GLY A 321 23.43 20.42 5.85
CA GLY A 321 22.91 21.55 6.61
C GLY A 321 22.74 21.25 8.11
N ASP A 322 22.35 22.25 8.88
CA ASP A 322 22.32 22.20 10.35
C ASP A 322 21.19 21.36 10.97
N GLY A 323 20.40 20.67 10.13
CA GLY A 323 19.29 19.81 10.54
C GLY A 323 18.14 20.55 11.23
N ARG A 324 18.12 21.89 11.24
CA ARG A 324 17.10 22.73 11.90
C ARG A 324 16.44 23.74 10.96
N THR A 325 16.77 23.69 9.68
CA THR A 325 16.32 24.62 8.63
C THR A 325 15.27 24.01 7.71
#